data_AF-A0A1E5RKT2-F1
#
_entry.id   AF-A0A1E5RKT2-F1
#
_cell.length_a   1.000
_cell.length_b   1.000
_cell.length_c   1.000
_cell.angle_alpha   90.00
_cell.angle_beta   90.00
_cell.angle_gamma   90.00
#
_symmetry.space_group_name_H-M   'P 1'
#
loop_
_entity.id
_entity.type
_entity.pdbx_description
1 polymer ?
#
loop_
_entity_poly.entity_id
_entity_poly.type
_entity_poly.pdbx_seq_one_letter_code
_entity_poly.pdbx_strand_id
1 'polypeptide(L)'
;MTPATKISYRKGALSKRSEFVRSLVKEVAGLAPYEKRLIELIRNAGEKRAKKIAKKRLGSFGRAKAKVEEMNNVIAASRKH
;
A
#
# COMPACT_ATOMS: atom_id res chain seq x y z
N MET A 1 10.53 35.60 -13.26
CA MET A 1 11.44 34.44 -13.43
C MET A 1 11.23 33.49 -12.26
N THR A 2 10.91 32.21 -12.49
CA THR A 2 10.75 31.21 -11.42
C THR A 2 12.11 30.59 -11.06
N PRO A 3 12.38 30.34 -9.77
CA PRO A 3 13.66 29.79 -9.33
C PRO A 3 13.83 28.31 -9.73
N ALA A 4 15.08 27.87 -9.87
CA ALA A 4 15.40 26.47 -10.14
C ALA A 4 14.92 25.56 -8.99
N THR A 5 14.41 24.38 -9.34
CA THR A 5 13.85 23.45 -8.35
C THR A 5 14.94 22.82 -7.48
N LYS A 6 14.72 22.78 -6.16
CA LYS A 6 15.69 22.23 -5.20
C LYS A 6 15.63 20.70 -5.19
N ILE A 7 16.79 20.05 -5.13
CA ILE A 7 16.90 18.59 -5.02
C ILE A 7 16.21 18.05 -3.76
N SER A 8 16.19 18.82 -2.67
CA SER A 8 15.55 18.43 -1.41
C SER A 8 14.05 18.14 -1.54
N TYR A 9 13.36 18.73 -2.52
CA TYR A 9 11.95 18.44 -2.79
C TYR A 9 11.71 17.04 -3.38
N ARG A 10 12.76 16.36 -3.86
CA ARG A 10 12.68 14.98 -4.38
C ARG A 10 12.82 13.92 -3.29
N LYS A 11 12.94 14.30 -2.01
CA LYS A 11 13.01 13.36 -0.88
C LYS A 11 11.70 12.56 -0.79
N GLY A 12 11.74 11.29 -1.22
CA GLY A 12 10.58 10.41 -1.32
C GLY A 12 10.32 9.87 -2.73
N ALA A 13 11.03 10.39 -3.74
CA ALA A 13 10.99 9.85 -5.09
C ALA A 13 11.44 8.38 -5.12
N LEU A 14 10.74 7.56 -5.90
CA LEU A 14 11.06 6.16 -6.08
C LEU A 14 12.29 6.04 -7.00
N SER A 15 13.28 5.25 -6.59
CA SER A 15 14.41 4.86 -7.44
C SER A 15 14.24 3.42 -7.91
N LYS A 16 14.77 3.08 -9.09
CA LYS A 16 14.69 1.72 -9.67
C LYS A 16 15.21 0.65 -8.70
N ARG A 17 16.31 0.95 -7.99
CA ARG A 17 16.89 0.05 -6.98
C ARG A 17 15.92 -0.17 -5.81
N SER A 18 15.34 0.90 -5.27
CA SER A 18 14.43 0.80 -4.12
C SER A 18 13.12 0.09 -4.48
N GLU A 19 12.62 0.27 -5.70
CA GLU A 19 11.45 -0.45 -6.20
C GLU A 19 11.70 -1.96 -6.27
N PHE A 20 12.80 -2.38 -6.90
CA PHE A 20 13.19 -3.78 -7.02
C PHE A 20 13.38 -4.46 -5.66
N VAL A 21 14.07 -3.79 -4.72
CA VAL A 21 14.27 -4.33 -3.37
C VAL A 21 12.93 -4.47 -2.62
N ARG A 22 12.02 -3.51 -2.76
CA ARG A 22 10.71 -3.55 -2.09
C ARG A 22 9.80 -4.64 -2.65
N SER A 23 9.82 -4.91 -3.96
CA SER A 23 9.03 -6.00 -4.55
C SER A 23 9.52 -7.36 -4.08
N LEU A 24 10.83 -7.58 -4.10
CA LEU A 24 11.44 -8.84 -3.66
C LEU A 24 11.12 -9.15 -2.19
N VAL A 25 11.26 -8.16 -1.30
CA VAL A 25 10.96 -8.37 0.14
C VAL A 25 9.49 -8.70 0.37
N LYS A 26 8.57 -8.08 -0.38
CA LYS A 26 7.12 -8.37 -0.24
C LYS A 26 6.77 -9.80 -0.64
N GLU A 27 7.43 -10.33 -1.67
CA GLU A 27 7.26 -11.70 -2.11
C GLU A 27 7.77 -12.70 -1.05
N VAL A 28 8.97 -12.47 -0.54
CA VAL A 28 9.63 -13.38 0.42
C VAL A 28 8.97 -13.33 1.81
N ALA A 29 8.67 -12.14 2.34
CA ALA A 29 8.13 -11.99 3.68
C ALA A 29 6.61 -12.27 3.77
N GLY A 30 5.91 -12.16 2.64
CA GLY A 30 4.46 -12.33 2.57
C GLY A 30 3.67 -11.24 3.32
N LEU A 31 2.42 -11.57 3.65
CA LEU A 31 1.46 -10.63 4.25
C LEU A 31 1.36 -10.77 5.77
N ALA A 32 1.26 -9.62 6.45
CA ALA A 32 1.01 -9.59 7.89
C ALA A 32 -0.44 -10.02 8.23
N PRO A 33 -0.72 -10.47 9.48
CA PRO A 33 -2.06 -10.93 9.85
C PRO A 33 -3.17 -9.89 9.65
N TYR A 34 -2.87 -8.60 9.84
CA TYR A 34 -3.85 -7.54 9.62
C TYR A 34 -4.12 -7.28 8.14
N GLU A 35 -3.15 -7.53 7.26
CA GLU A 35 -3.27 -7.39 5.81
C GLU A 35 -4.10 -8.53 5.23
N LYS A 36 -3.89 -9.77 5.72
CA LYS A 36 -4.75 -10.92 5.41
C LYS A 36 -6.21 -10.65 5.76
N ARG A 37 -6.47 -10.14 6.98
CA ARG A 37 -7.82 -9.73 7.40
C ARG A 37 -8.41 -8.60 6.54
N LEU A 38 -7.58 -7.67 6.05
CA LEU A 38 -8.06 -6.62 5.15
C LEU A 38 -8.51 -7.20 3.81
N ILE A 39 -7.78 -8.17 3.26
CA ILE A 39 -8.17 -8.87 2.02
C ILE A 39 -9.51 -9.58 2.18
N GLU A 40 -9.71 -10.30 3.28
CA GLU A 40 -10.99 -10.95 3.59
C GLU A 40 -12.15 -9.95 3.64
N LEU A 41 -11.95 -8.82 4.31
CA LEU A 41 -12.97 -7.77 4.42
C LEU A 41 -13.28 -7.11 3.09
N ILE A 42 -12.26 -6.90 2.24
CA ILE A 42 -12.44 -6.35 0.90
C ILE A 42 -13.30 -7.30 0.05
N ARG A 43 -13.04 -8.61 0.12
CA ARG A 43 -13.80 -9.61 -0.64
C ARG A 43 -15.24 -9.78 -0.14
N ASN A 44 -15.46 -9.76 1.17
CA ASN A 44 -16.74 -10.17 1.76
C ASN A 44 -17.64 -9.01 2.19
N ALA A 45 -17.06 -7.94 2.75
CA ALA A 45 -17.81 -6.89 3.45
C ALA A 45 -17.61 -5.48 2.85
N GLY A 46 -16.83 -5.37 1.78
CA GLY A 46 -16.57 -4.15 1.02
C GLY A 46 -15.55 -3.19 1.65
N GLU A 47 -15.12 -2.22 0.84
CA GLU A 47 -13.98 -1.35 1.18
C GLU A 47 -14.25 -0.40 2.36
N LYS A 48 -15.49 0.04 2.58
CA LYS A 48 -15.82 0.97 3.67
C LYS A 48 -15.46 0.37 5.03
N ARG A 49 -15.75 -0.91 5.23
CA ARG A 49 -15.44 -1.63 6.47
C ARG A 49 -13.93 -1.92 6.59
N ALA A 50 -13.28 -2.28 5.49
CA ALA A 50 -11.82 -2.45 5.43
C ALA A 50 -11.08 -1.15 5.81
N LYS A 51 -11.49 0.00 5.24
CA LYS A 51 -10.92 1.32 5.56
C LYS A 51 -11.10 1.71 7.03
N LYS A 52 -12.22 1.35 7.67
CA LYS A 52 -12.45 1.60 9.11
C LYS A 52 -11.47 0.80 9.99
N ILE A 53 -11.23 -0.46 9.65
CA ILE A 53 -10.27 -1.32 10.38
C ILE A 53 -8.83 -0.87 10.12
N ALA A 54 -8.48 -0.58 8.86
CA ALA A 54 -7.16 -0.05 8.50
C ALA A 54 -6.87 1.27 9.23
N LYS A 55 -7.84 2.19 9.33
CA LYS A 55 -7.69 3.43 10.11
C LYS A 55 -7.42 3.15 11.59
N LYS A 56 -8.14 2.20 12.20
CA LYS A 56 -7.91 1.80 13.60
C LYS A 56 -6.52 1.21 13.82
N ARG A 57 -5.94 0.52 12.83
CA ARG A 57 -4.59 -0.07 12.92
C ARG A 57 -3.46 0.91 12.60
N LEU A 58 -3.65 1.79 11.61
CA LEU A 58 -2.60 2.67 11.06
C LEU A 58 -2.63 4.11 11.60
N GLY A 59 -3.73 4.49 12.27
CA GLY A 59 -3.90 5.79 12.93
C GLY A 59 -4.42 6.93 12.05
N SER A 60 -4.33 6.85 10.71
CA SER A 60 -4.83 7.90 9.83
C SER A 60 -5.61 7.38 8.63
N PHE A 61 -6.51 8.21 8.10
CA PHE A 61 -7.36 7.83 6.97
C PHE A 61 -6.60 7.83 5.63
N GLY A 62 -5.63 8.74 5.43
CA GLY A 62 -4.77 8.74 4.25
C GLY A 62 -3.96 7.44 4.13
N ARG A 63 -3.38 6.96 5.24
CA ARG A 63 -2.67 5.68 5.28
C ARG A 63 -3.61 4.49 5.06
N ALA A 64 -4.82 4.54 5.63
CA ALA A 64 -5.82 3.51 5.43
C ALA A 64 -6.25 3.38 3.96
N LYS A 65 -6.44 4.50 3.26
CA LYS A 65 -6.73 4.50 1.81
C LYS A 65 -5.60 3.84 1.02
N ALA A 66 -4.36 4.30 1.22
CA ALA A 66 -3.20 3.77 0.53
C ALA A 66 -3.01 2.26 0.78
N LYS A 67 -3.18 1.80 2.02
CA LYS A 67 -3.06 0.37 2.34
C LYS A 67 -4.18 -0.47 1.72
N VAL A 68 -5.40 0.06 1.64
CA VAL A 68 -6.52 -0.66 0.99
C VAL A 68 -6.32 -0.76 -0.51
N GLU A 69 -5.84 0.30 -1.17
CA GLU A 69 -5.47 0.24 -2.59
C GLU A 69 -4.34 -0.77 -2.86
N GLU A 70 -3.34 -0.81 -1.98
CA GLU A 70 -2.28 -1.84 -2.06
C GLU A 70 -2.86 -3.26 -1.96
N MET A 71 -3.79 -3.51 -1.04
CA MET A 71 -4.44 -4.83 -0.91
C MET A 71 -5.33 -5.17 -2.11
N ASN A 72 -5.99 -4.19 -2.72
CA ASN A 72 -6.72 -4.39 -3.98
C ASN A 72 -5.78 -4.84 -5.11
N ASN A 73 -4.59 -4.23 -5.21
CA ASN A 73 -3.59 -4.62 -6.20
C ASN A 73 -3.07 -6.05 -5.96
N VAL A 74 -2.88 -6.45 -4.70
CA VAL A 74 -2.51 -7.83 -4.33
C VAL A 74 -3.61 -8.81 -4.75
N ILE A 75 -4.88 -8.48 -4.51
CA ILE A 75 -6.01 -9.32 -4.93
C ILE A 75 -6.06 -9.43 -6.46
N ALA A 76 -5.85 -8.33 -7.18
CA ALA A 76 -5.84 -8.31 -8.63
C ALA A 76 -4.69 -9.15 -9.22
N ALA A 77 -3.49 -9.04 -8.65
CA ALA A 77 -2.33 -9.85 -9.05
C ALA A 77 -2.59 -11.34 -8.80
N SER A 78 -3.17 -11.69 -7.65
CA SER A 78 -3.52 -13.07 -7.30
C SER A 78 -4.60 -13.69 -8.18
N ARG A 79 -5.39 -12.90 -8.92
CA ARG A 79 -6.41 -13.41 -9.87
C ARG A 79 -5.88 -13.62 -11.28
N LYS A 80 -4.74 -13.00 -11.61
CA LYS A 80 -4.13 -13.04 -12.95
C LYS A 80 -3.12 -14.18 -13.11
N HIS A 81 -2.74 -14.82 -12.01
CA HIS A 81 -2.01 -16.08 -11.96
C HIS A 81 -2.99 -17.22 -11.71
#